data_AF-A0A382IDC0-F1
#
_entry.id   AF-A0A382IDC0-F1
#
_cell.length_a   1.000
_cell.length_b   1.000
_cell.length_c   1.000
_cell.angle_alpha   90.00
_cell.angle_beta   90.00
_cell.angle_gamma   90.00
#
_symmetry.space_group_name_H-M   'P 1'
#
loop_
_entity.id
_entity.type
_entity.pdbx_description
1 polymer ?
#
loop_
_entity_poly.entity_id
_entity_poly.type
_entity_poly.pdbx_seq_one_letter_code
_entity_poly.pdbx_strand_id
1 'polypeptide(L)'
;MESANDALSFHTETLGMFHSIWPIDNHYFTHYDSISFGIRQYTKSIHQGSYKGELNCTFEPNGSQLNYNSQSVAAVDSIQNIFTLLARVSYQSVEYLDTKWYPMNHEGASYRARFLWAGTETVDINDVGIVCDHYRLDIEETDGVSINISPWDYFTDHIASNEALREIWVEQNGKRRIIKAAVSIYGM
;
A
#
# COMPACT_ATOMS: atom_id res chain seq x y z
N MET A 1 17.74 -19.14 -9.37
CA MET A 1 16.60 -18.95 -8.45
C MET A 1 16.94 -17.72 -7.65
N GLU A 2 16.69 -16.53 -8.20
CA GLU A 2 16.84 -15.29 -7.42
C GLU A 2 15.84 -15.37 -6.27
N SER A 3 16.28 -15.14 -5.04
CA SER A 3 15.36 -15.01 -3.92
C SER A 3 14.45 -13.83 -4.24
N ALA A 4 13.18 -14.11 -4.55
CA ALA A 4 12.16 -13.09 -4.43
C ALA A 4 12.23 -12.60 -2.98
N ASN A 5 12.67 -11.36 -2.79
CA ASN A 5 12.55 -10.74 -1.48
C ASN A 5 11.06 -10.47 -1.32
N ASP A 6 10.37 -11.40 -0.65
CA ASP A 6 8.94 -11.31 -0.31
C ASP A 6 8.71 -10.31 0.84
N ALA A 7 9.45 -9.20 0.78
CA ALA A 7 9.51 -8.17 1.79
C ALA A 7 9.69 -6.80 1.12
N LEU A 8 8.89 -5.83 1.57
CA LEU A 8 8.97 -4.43 1.15
C LEU A 8 9.28 -3.57 2.38
N SER A 9 10.26 -2.68 2.24
CA SER A 9 10.51 -1.59 3.19
C SER A 9 10.17 -0.27 2.50
N PHE A 10 9.35 0.53 3.15
CA PHE A 10 8.90 1.83 2.67
C PHE A 10 9.20 2.89 3.73
N HIS A 11 9.64 4.05 3.27
CA HIS A 11 10.03 5.16 4.12
C HIS A 11 9.40 6.43 3.56
N THR A 12 8.70 7.19 4.40
CA THR A 12 8.19 8.51 4.04
C THR A 12 8.86 9.56 4.92
N GLU A 13 9.50 10.51 4.27
CA GLU A 13 10.10 11.66 4.93
C GLU A 13 9.66 12.97 4.28
N THR A 14 9.53 14.02 5.09
CA THR A 14 9.48 15.40 4.57
C THR A 14 10.89 15.92 4.39
N LEU A 15 11.14 16.64 3.29
CA LEU A 15 12.43 17.25 2.98
C LEU A 15 12.32 18.78 2.85
N GLY A 16 13.46 19.46 2.97
CA GLY A 16 13.56 20.91 2.74
C GLY A 16 12.72 21.74 3.72
N MET A 17 12.08 22.80 3.22
CA MET A 17 11.31 23.73 4.06
C MET A 17 10.12 23.07 4.77
N PHE A 18 9.51 22.05 4.15
CA PHE A 18 8.41 21.31 4.78
C PHE A 18 8.90 20.54 6.01
N HIS A 19 10.11 19.96 5.99
CA HIS A 19 10.67 19.29 7.15
C HIS A 19 10.82 20.22 8.36
N SER A 20 11.21 21.47 8.13
CA SER A 20 11.37 22.45 9.21
C SER A 20 10.05 22.84 9.89
N ILE A 21 8.93 22.75 9.17
CA ILE A 21 7.59 23.12 9.66
C ILE A 21 6.87 21.89 10.23
N TRP A 22 7.04 20.74 9.57
CA TRP A 22 6.31 19.51 9.85
C TRP A 22 7.19 18.29 9.53
N PRO A 23 8.11 17.90 10.44
CA PRO A 23 9.01 16.78 10.19
C PRO A 23 8.25 15.45 10.25
N ILE A 24 8.31 14.67 9.17
CA ILE A 24 7.84 13.29 9.07
C ILE A 24 9.04 12.39 8.78
N ASP A 25 9.09 11.25 9.47
CA ASP A 25 10.04 10.15 9.30
C ASP A 25 9.34 8.85 9.70
N ASN A 26 8.54 8.30 8.77
CA ASN A 26 7.76 7.09 9.01
C ASN A 26 8.35 5.92 8.24
N HIS A 27 8.49 4.79 8.92
CA HIS A 27 8.95 3.54 8.34
C HIS A 27 7.86 2.48 8.38
N TYR A 28 7.71 1.79 7.25
CA TYR A 28 6.76 0.70 7.09
C TYR A 28 7.50 -0.50 6.52
N PHE A 29 7.20 -1.67 7.05
CA PHE A 29 7.75 -2.92 6.56
C PHE A 29 6.62 -3.93 6.40
N THR A 30 6.65 -4.69 5.32
CA THR A 30 5.74 -5.82 5.18
C THR A 30 6.46 -7.01 4.59
N HIS A 31 6.20 -8.18 5.16
CA HIS A 31 6.54 -9.47 4.58
C HIS A 31 5.25 -10.11 4.08
N TYR A 32 5.27 -10.72 2.90
CA TYR A 32 4.06 -11.18 2.23
C TYR A 32 4.26 -12.55 1.56
N ASP A 33 3.16 -13.13 1.10
CA ASP A 33 3.17 -14.35 0.30
C ASP A 33 3.47 -14.04 -1.17
N SER A 34 4.50 -14.62 -1.80
CA SER A 34 4.85 -14.32 -3.19
C SER A 34 3.76 -14.68 -4.23
N ILE A 35 2.80 -15.53 -3.88
CA ILE A 35 1.75 -15.98 -4.80
C ILE A 35 0.49 -15.14 -4.60
N SER A 36 0.02 -15.07 -3.35
CA SER A 36 -1.23 -14.41 -3.00
C SER A 36 -1.05 -12.94 -2.65
N PHE A 37 0.18 -12.46 -2.45
CA PHE A 37 0.54 -11.15 -1.87
C PHE A 37 -0.10 -10.90 -0.49
N GLY A 38 -0.60 -11.96 0.15
CA GLY A 38 -1.21 -11.91 1.46
C GLY A 38 -0.21 -11.45 2.52
N ILE A 39 -0.67 -10.62 3.47
CA ILE A 39 0.15 -10.15 4.58
C ILE A 39 0.62 -11.36 5.40
N ARG A 40 1.92 -11.44 5.67
CA ARG A 40 2.50 -12.35 6.68
C ARG A 40 2.93 -11.58 7.91
N GLN A 41 3.57 -10.44 7.68
CA GLN A 41 3.91 -9.46 8.69
C GLN A 41 3.74 -8.05 8.13
N TYR A 42 3.31 -7.13 8.98
CA TYR A 42 3.31 -5.70 8.69
C TYR A 42 3.71 -4.94 9.95
N THR A 43 4.68 -4.05 9.83
CA THR A 43 5.08 -3.15 10.90
C THR A 43 5.06 -1.71 10.42
N LYS A 44 4.80 -0.81 11.36
CA LYS A 44 4.71 0.63 11.14
C LYS A 44 5.37 1.32 12.31
N SER A 45 6.32 2.21 12.05
CA SER A 45 7.00 3.06 13.02
C SER A 45 6.85 4.51 12.56
N ILE A 46 6.14 5.31 13.34
CA ILE A 46 5.70 6.65 12.97
C ILE A 46 6.44 7.67 13.80
N HIS A 47 7.07 8.64 13.14
CA HIS A 47 7.56 9.87 13.76
C HIS A 47 7.03 11.07 12.96
N GLN A 48 6.06 11.79 13.54
CA GLN A 48 5.47 12.98 12.94
C GLN A 48 5.47 14.13 13.95
N GLY A 49 6.43 15.04 13.83
CA GLY A 49 6.64 16.07 14.85
C GLY A 49 6.97 15.45 16.21
N SER A 50 6.15 15.73 17.22
CA SER A 50 6.28 15.12 18.55
C SER A 50 5.57 13.77 18.68
N TYR A 51 4.73 13.39 17.71
CA TYR A 51 3.98 12.14 17.76
C TYR A 51 4.87 10.96 17.39
N LYS A 52 4.80 9.90 18.20
CA LYS A 52 5.48 8.62 17.95
C LYS A 52 4.51 7.46 18.12
N GLY A 53 4.62 6.44 17.28
CA GLY A 53 3.77 5.27 17.37
C GLY A 53 4.38 4.06 16.69
N GLU A 54 4.07 2.87 17.22
CA GLU A 54 4.46 1.60 16.61
C GLU A 54 3.26 0.67 16.46
N LEU A 55 3.20 -0.03 15.34
CA LEU A 55 2.24 -1.10 15.07
C LEU A 55 2.97 -2.35 14.63
N ASN A 56 2.55 -3.50 15.15
CA ASN A 56 2.94 -4.79 14.62
C ASN A 56 1.68 -5.60 14.31
N CYS A 57 1.65 -6.13 13.10
CA CYS A 57 0.59 -6.98 12.58
C CYS A 57 1.20 -8.29 12.08
N THR A 58 0.66 -9.42 12.52
CA THR A 58 1.06 -10.74 12.03
C THR A 58 -0.17 -11.51 11.59
N PHE A 59 -0.06 -12.22 10.47
CA PHE A 59 -1.11 -13.15 10.04
C PHE A 59 -0.95 -14.49 10.77
N GLU A 60 -2.02 -14.98 11.37
CA GLU A 60 -2.07 -16.24 12.11
C GLU A 60 -2.88 -17.29 11.33
N PRO A 61 -2.23 -18.25 10.63
CA PRO A 61 -2.92 -19.16 9.70
C PRO A 61 -3.97 -20.04 10.38
N ASN A 62 -3.68 -20.52 11.59
CA ASN A 62 -4.56 -21.41 12.33
C ASN A 62 -5.85 -20.71 12.81
N GLY A 63 -5.83 -19.39 12.92
CA GLY A 63 -6.98 -18.57 13.29
C GLY A 63 -7.63 -17.85 12.11
N SER A 64 -6.99 -17.85 10.93
CA SER A 64 -7.39 -17.00 9.79
C SER A 64 -7.66 -15.56 10.23
N GLN A 65 -6.68 -14.97 10.90
CA GLN A 65 -6.80 -13.66 11.52
C GLN A 65 -5.51 -12.84 11.38
N LEU A 66 -5.68 -11.52 11.33
CA LEU A 66 -4.60 -10.56 11.52
C LEU A 66 -4.58 -10.15 12.99
N ASN A 67 -3.44 -10.35 13.65
CA ASN A 67 -3.21 -9.92 15.03
C ASN A 67 -2.42 -8.61 15.01
N TYR A 68 -3.09 -7.53 15.39
CA TYR A 68 -2.53 -6.19 15.57
C TYR A 68 -2.21 -5.97 17.04
N ASN A 69 -0.95 -6.20 17.44
CA ASN A 69 -0.45 -6.18 18.80
C ASN A 69 -1.22 -7.10 19.78
N SER A 70 -2.42 -6.69 20.22
CA SER A 70 -3.28 -7.40 21.17
C SER A 70 -4.74 -7.52 20.72
N GLN A 71 -5.08 -7.01 19.53
CA GLN A 71 -6.41 -7.09 18.95
C GLN A 71 -6.34 -7.89 17.65
N SER A 72 -7.29 -8.81 17.46
CA SER A 72 -7.36 -9.63 16.25
C SER A 72 -8.62 -9.35 15.46
N VAL A 73 -8.49 -9.42 14.13
CA VAL A 73 -9.61 -9.33 13.18
C VAL A 73 -9.52 -10.51 12.21
N ALA A 74 -10.67 -11.10 11.89
CA ALA A 74 -10.74 -12.20 10.94
C ALA A 74 -10.28 -11.73 9.55
N ALA A 75 -9.49 -12.56 8.87
CA ALA A 75 -8.97 -12.25 7.56
C ALA A 75 -8.70 -13.52 6.73
N VAL A 76 -8.91 -13.42 5.42
CA VAL A 76 -8.54 -14.48 4.48
C VAL A 76 -7.03 -14.50 4.27
N ASP A 77 -6.45 -15.64 3.90
CA ASP A 77 -5.00 -15.80 3.69
C ASP A 77 -4.41 -14.82 2.66
N SER A 78 -5.21 -14.45 1.66
CA SER A 78 -4.83 -13.51 0.59
C SER A 78 -5.07 -12.03 0.93
N ILE A 79 -5.39 -11.71 2.19
CA ILE A 79 -5.64 -10.34 2.65
C ILE A 79 -4.40 -9.47 2.41
N GLN A 80 -4.57 -8.33 1.76
CA GLN A 80 -3.47 -7.42 1.41
C GLN A 80 -3.52 -6.13 2.23
N ASN A 81 -2.39 -5.41 2.28
CA ASN A 81 -2.35 -4.00 2.67
C ASN A 81 -1.93 -3.17 1.45
N ILE A 82 -1.85 -1.85 1.61
CA ILE A 82 -1.44 -0.96 0.52
C ILE A 82 -0.06 -1.32 -0.04
N PHE A 83 0.89 -1.70 0.81
CA PHE A 83 2.26 -2.02 0.41
C PHE A 83 2.34 -3.33 -0.38
N THR A 84 1.57 -4.34 0.00
CA THR A 84 1.52 -5.61 -0.76
C THR A 84 0.77 -5.45 -2.09
N LEU A 85 -0.19 -4.53 -2.18
CA LEU A 85 -0.79 -4.12 -3.47
C LEU A 85 0.24 -3.43 -4.39
N LEU A 86 1.07 -2.52 -3.84
CA LEU A 86 2.15 -1.87 -4.60
C LEU A 86 3.23 -2.87 -5.04
N ALA A 87 3.52 -3.89 -4.22
CA ALA A 87 4.35 -4.99 -4.65
C ALA A 87 3.68 -5.73 -5.81
N ARG A 88 2.42 -6.14 -5.66
CA ARG A 88 1.65 -6.89 -6.66
C ARG A 88 1.64 -6.25 -8.05
N VAL A 89 1.35 -4.94 -8.14
CA VAL A 89 1.24 -4.25 -9.45
C VAL A 89 2.57 -4.26 -10.23
N SER A 90 3.69 -4.36 -9.52
CA SER A 90 5.03 -4.47 -10.10
C SER A 90 5.33 -5.86 -10.66
N TYR A 91 4.63 -6.92 -10.23
CA TYR A 91 4.90 -8.30 -10.66
C TYR A 91 3.90 -8.87 -11.66
N GLN A 92 2.66 -8.41 -11.66
CA GLN A 92 1.57 -9.01 -12.44
C GLN A 92 1.22 -8.18 -13.67
N SER A 93 0.79 -8.83 -14.75
CA SER A 93 0.47 -8.15 -16.00
C SER A 93 -0.85 -7.37 -15.93
N VAL A 94 -1.04 -6.44 -16.87
CA VAL A 94 -2.29 -5.66 -17.02
C VAL A 94 -3.49 -6.61 -17.07
N GLU A 95 -3.41 -7.65 -17.89
CA GLU A 95 -4.53 -8.59 -18.12
C GLU A 95 -4.93 -9.35 -16.85
N TYR A 96 -4.00 -9.53 -15.91
CA TYR A 96 -4.29 -10.18 -14.63
C TYR A 96 -4.89 -9.22 -13.60
N LEU A 97 -4.42 -7.97 -13.60
CA LEU A 97 -4.74 -6.97 -12.58
C LEU A 97 -6.02 -6.21 -12.87
N ASP A 98 -6.25 -5.89 -14.15
CA ASP A 98 -7.30 -4.95 -14.53
C ASP A 98 -8.68 -5.42 -14.05
N THR A 99 -9.39 -4.51 -13.38
CA THR A 99 -10.72 -4.69 -12.78
C THR A 99 -10.82 -5.69 -11.63
N LYS A 100 -9.75 -6.41 -11.29
CA LYS A 100 -9.78 -7.48 -10.29
C LYS A 100 -9.77 -6.93 -8.87
N TRP A 101 -10.77 -7.34 -8.09
CA TRP A 101 -10.87 -7.03 -6.67
C TRP A 101 -9.97 -7.94 -5.83
N TYR A 102 -9.31 -7.32 -4.87
CA TYR A 102 -8.49 -7.97 -3.86
C TYR A 102 -9.00 -7.62 -2.46
N PRO A 103 -9.06 -8.60 -1.53
CA PRO A 103 -9.36 -8.32 -0.15
C PRO A 103 -8.21 -7.49 0.44
N MET A 104 -8.55 -6.40 1.13
CA MET A 104 -7.59 -5.51 1.76
C MET A 104 -7.95 -5.31 3.22
N ASN A 105 -6.97 -5.28 4.10
CA ASN A 105 -7.14 -4.76 5.44
C ASN A 105 -6.40 -3.43 5.55
N HIS A 106 -7.11 -2.42 6.02
CA HIS A 106 -6.55 -1.12 6.32
C HIS A 106 -6.64 -0.88 7.83
N GLU A 107 -5.52 -1.08 8.52
CA GLU A 107 -5.36 -0.78 9.95
C GLU A 107 -6.49 -1.34 10.83
N GLY A 108 -6.85 -2.61 10.62
CA GLY A 108 -7.88 -3.28 11.41
C GLY A 108 -9.29 -3.21 10.82
N ALA A 109 -9.51 -2.44 9.75
CA ALA A 109 -10.79 -2.35 9.06
C ALA A 109 -10.77 -3.11 7.72
N SER A 110 -11.95 -3.61 7.32
CA SER A 110 -12.12 -4.44 6.12
C SER A 110 -12.36 -3.58 4.88
N TYR A 111 -11.50 -3.75 3.89
CA TYR A 111 -11.56 -3.05 2.62
C TYR A 111 -11.46 -4.04 1.45
N ARG A 112 -11.67 -3.52 0.25
CA ARG A 112 -11.18 -4.14 -0.97
C ARG A 112 -10.54 -3.10 -1.87
N ALA A 113 -9.63 -3.56 -2.71
CA ALA A 113 -8.94 -2.71 -3.66
C ALA A 113 -8.87 -3.35 -5.05
N ARG A 114 -8.82 -2.53 -6.09
CA ARG A 114 -8.56 -2.99 -7.46
C ARG A 114 -7.74 -1.99 -8.25
N PHE A 115 -6.97 -2.51 -9.20
CA PHE A 115 -6.34 -1.69 -10.23
C PHE A 115 -7.26 -1.62 -11.44
N LEU A 116 -7.45 -0.41 -11.99
CA LEU A 116 -8.13 -0.18 -13.25
C LEU A 116 -7.11 0.40 -14.23
N TRP A 117 -6.86 -0.31 -15.32
CA TRP A 117 -5.95 0.16 -16.34
C TRP A 117 -6.54 1.37 -17.07
N ALA A 118 -5.82 2.48 -17.04
CA ALA A 118 -6.20 3.76 -17.62
C ALA A 118 -5.50 4.03 -18.97
N GLY A 119 -4.65 3.11 -19.42
CA GLY A 119 -3.93 3.20 -20.69
C GLY A 119 -2.42 3.11 -20.53
N THR A 120 -1.71 3.41 -21.60
CA THR A 120 -0.24 3.46 -21.62
C THR A 120 0.21 4.90 -21.80
N GLU A 121 1.14 5.35 -20.96
CA GLU A 121 1.66 6.71 -20.96
C GLU A 121 3.19 6.70 -20.90
N THR A 122 3.82 7.70 -21.52
CA THR A 122 5.27 7.91 -21.37
C THR A 122 5.49 8.90 -20.23
N VAL A 123 6.22 8.49 -19.21
CA VAL A 123 6.63 9.33 -18.08
C VAL A 123 8.09 9.71 -18.26
N ASP A 124 8.38 11.01 -18.32
CA ASP A 124 9.75 11.51 -18.44
C ASP A 124 10.42 11.65 -17.07
N ILE A 125 11.56 10.97 -16.88
CA ILE A 125 12.44 11.13 -15.71
C ILE A 125 13.84 11.48 -16.22
N ASN A 126 14.36 12.65 -15.83
CA ASN A 126 15.70 13.12 -16.20
C ASN A 126 15.95 13.03 -17.73
N ASP A 127 15.01 13.54 -18.53
CA ASP A 127 15.04 13.51 -20.00
C ASP A 127 15.00 12.11 -20.63
N VAL A 128 14.65 11.08 -19.84
CA VAL A 128 14.41 9.71 -20.31
C VAL A 128 12.92 9.39 -20.21
N GLY A 129 12.30 9.19 -21.37
CA GLY A 129 10.90 8.74 -21.46
C GLY A 129 10.76 7.26 -21.16
N ILE A 130 9.96 6.91 -20.15
CA ILE A 130 9.69 5.54 -19.73
C ILE A 130 8.22 5.22 -20.04
N VAL A 131 8.00 4.22 -20.90
CA VAL A 131 6.65 3.73 -21.24
C VAL A 131 6.09 2.94 -20.07
N CYS A 132 4.94 3.39 -19.55
CA CYS A 132 4.30 2.84 -18.37
C CYS A 132 2.86 2.45 -18.65
N ASP A 133 2.41 1.36 -18.02
CA ASP A 133 0.99 1.09 -17.81
C ASP A 133 0.50 2.01 -16.68
N HIS A 134 -0.50 2.82 -16.98
CA HIS A 134 -1.15 3.72 -16.03
C HIS A 134 -2.35 3.01 -15.40
N TYR A 135 -2.44 3.03 -14.07
CA TYR A 135 -3.55 2.47 -13.31
C TYR A 135 -4.17 3.50 -12.39
N ARG A 136 -5.50 3.48 -12.29
CA ARG A 136 -6.23 4.01 -11.13
C ARG A 136 -6.33 2.92 -10.07
N LEU A 137 -6.07 3.25 -8.81
CA LEU A 137 -6.27 2.35 -7.67
C LEU A 137 -7.56 2.74 -6.93
N ASP A 138 -8.58 1.90 -7.05
CA ASP A 138 -9.81 2.05 -6.27
C ASP A 138 -9.63 1.31 -4.93
N ILE A 139 -9.98 1.96 -3.83
CA ILE A 139 -10.05 1.39 -2.48
C ILE A 139 -11.42 1.74 -1.90
N GLU A 140 -12.11 0.75 -1.36
CA GLU A 140 -13.41 0.97 -0.72
C GLU A 140 -13.55 0.13 0.55
N GLU A 141 -14.15 0.73 1.57
CA GLU A 141 -14.53 0.03 2.80
C GLU A 141 -15.62 -1.00 2.49
N THR A 142 -15.57 -2.13 3.19
CA THR A 142 -16.51 -3.23 3.03
C THR A 142 -17.13 -3.58 4.37
N ASP A 143 -18.33 -4.18 4.33
CA ASP A 143 -18.97 -4.70 5.52
C ASP A 143 -18.06 -5.70 6.24
N GLY A 144 -17.78 -5.44 7.51
CA GLY A 144 -16.90 -6.29 8.29
C GLY A 144 -16.74 -5.82 9.73
N VAL A 145 -16.20 -6.70 10.57
CA VAL A 145 -15.78 -6.31 11.91
C VAL A 145 -14.50 -5.49 11.76
N SER A 146 -14.54 -4.24 12.21
CA SER A 146 -13.35 -3.41 12.35
C SER A 146 -12.89 -3.38 13.80
N ILE A 147 -11.57 -3.30 13.97
CA ILE A 147 -10.94 -3.01 15.26
C ILE A 147 -10.28 -1.64 15.19
N ASN A 148 -10.25 -0.92 16.31
CA ASN A 148 -9.63 0.40 16.35
C ASN A 148 -8.15 0.26 16.66
N ILE A 149 -7.31 0.65 15.70
CA ILE A 149 -5.86 0.57 15.80
C ILE A 149 -5.26 1.95 16.01
N SER A 150 -4.43 2.08 17.05
CA SER A 150 -3.43 3.15 17.19
C SER A 150 -2.08 2.49 16.93
N PRO A 151 -1.21 3.05 16.06
CA PRO A 151 -0.99 4.47 15.82
C PRO A 151 -1.51 5.04 14.50
N TRP A 152 -1.98 6.29 14.54
CA TRP A 152 -2.39 7.07 13.37
C TRP A 152 -1.18 7.62 12.61
N ASP A 153 -1.25 7.71 11.29
CA ASP A 153 -0.28 8.46 10.49
C ASP A 153 -0.94 9.12 9.28
N TYR A 154 -0.32 10.20 8.79
CA TYR A 154 -0.91 11.01 7.73
C TYR A 154 -0.99 10.27 6.38
N PHE A 155 0.00 9.45 6.05
CA PHE A 155 0.04 8.72 4.79
C PHE A 155 -1.03 7.63 4.74
N THR A 156 -1.15 6.79 5.76
CA THR A 156 -2.15 5.70 5.77
C THR A 156 -3.58 6.26 5.82
N ASP A 157 -3.81 7.30 6.59
CA ASP A 157 -5.13 7.96 6.70
C ASP A 157 -5.64 8.45 5.33
N HIS A 158 -4.79 9.20 4.61
CA HIS A 158 -5.17 9.79 3.32
C HIS A 158 -5.20 8.75 2.19
N ILE A 159 -4.35 7.73 2.23
CA ILE A 159 -4.37 6.67 1.20
C ILE A 159 -5.59 5.76 1.31
N ALA A 160 -6.40 5.80 2.37
CA ALA A 160 -7.66 5.05 2.46
C ALA A 160 -8.92 5.90 2.25
N SER A 161 -8.80 7.23 2.18
CA SER A 161 -9.94 8.14 1.96
C SER A 161 -10.75 7.83 0.69
N ASN A 162 -12.08 7.80 0.81
CA ASN A 162 -12.98 7.64 -0.34
C ASN A 162 -12.93 8.84 -1.31
N GLU A 163 -12.38 9.97 -0.90
CA GLU A 163 -12.24 11.19 -1.72
C GLU A 163 -10.91 11.25 -2.49
N ALA A 164 -10.00 10.30 -2.24
CA ALA A 164 -8.70 10.26 -2.90
C ALA A 164 -8.78 9.59 -4.28
N LEU A 165 -8.33 10.30 -5.31
CA LEU A 165 -7.95 9.72 -6.60
C LEU A 165 -6.50 9.23 -6.50
N ARG A 166 -6.29 7.93 -6.71
CA ARG A 166 -4.97 7.29 -6.62
C ARG A 166 -4.57 6.77 -7.99
N GLU A 167 -3.40 7.18 -8.45
CA GLU A 167 -2.89 6.85 -9.78
C GLU A 167 -1.45 6.32 -9.68
N ILE A 168 -1.13 5.30 -10.46
CA ILE A 168 0.15 4.60 -10.44
C ILE A 168 0.60 4.31 -11.86
N TRP A 169 1.85 4.65 -12.18
CA TRP A 169 2.49 4.37 -13.46
C TRP A 169 3.57 3.32 -13.25
N VAL A 170 3.38 2.16 -13.88
CA VAL A 170 4.28 1.01 -13.77
C VAL A 170 4.97 0.79 -15.10
N GLU A 171 6.30 0.73 -15.10
CA GLU A 171 7.10 0.47 -16.29
C GLU A 171 6.60 -0.78 -17.04
N GLN A 172 6.31 -0.67 -18.33
CA GLN A 172 5.73 -1.79 -19.08
C GLN A 172 6.75 -2.92 -19.32
N ASN A 173 8.01 -2.53 -19.52
CA ASN A 173 9.10 -3.41 -19.90
C ASN A 173 10.19 -3.50 -18.81
N GLY A 174 11.03 -4.52 -18.86
CA GLY A 174 12.17 -4.62 -17.94
C GLY A 174 11.75 -5.00 -16.52
N LYS A 175 12.04 -4.13 -15.54
CA LYS A 175 11.89 -4.44 -14.10
C LYS A 175 10.49 -4.15 -13.55
N ARG A 176 9.58 -3.60 -14.37
CA ARG A 176 8.21 -3.24 -13.97
C ARG A 176 8.17 -2.38 -12.70
N ARG A 177 9.07 -1.40 -12.61
CA ARG A 177 9.16 -0.50 -11.46
C ARG A 177 7.97 0.45 -11.45
N ILE A 178 7.50 0.82 -10.26
CA ILE A 178 6.63 1.99 -10.11
C ILE A 178 7.48 3.23 -10.40
N ILE A 179 7.16 3.92 -11.49
CA ILE A 179 7.88 5.09 -11.99
C ILE A 179 7.31 6.37 -11.37
N LYS A 180 5.99 6.40 -11.18
CA LYS A 180 5.25 7.51 -10.58
C LYS A 180 4.07 6.95 -9.81
N ALA A 181 3.72 7.61 -8.71
CA ALA A 181 2.45 7.44 -8.03
C ALA A 181 1.94 8.82 -7.62
N ALA A 182 0.62 9.01 -7.66
CA ALA A 182 -0.03 10.26 -7.29
C ALA A 182 -1.28 9.98 -6.46
N VAL A 183 -1.53 10.84 -5.48
CA VAL A 183 -2.75 10.86 -4.69
C VAL A 183 -3.28 12.29 -4.72
N SER A 184 -4.50 12.47 -5.21
CA SER A 184 -5.19 13.75 -5.22
C SER A 184 -6.44 13.66 -4.37
N ILE A 185 -6.62 14.56 -3.42
CA ILE A 185 -7.80 14.64 -2.56
C ILE A 185 -8.56 15.90 -2.95
N TYR A 186 -9.80 15.75 -3.38
CA TYR A 186 -10.65 16.87 -3.80
C TYR A 186 -11.62 17.23 -2.67
N GLY A 187 -11.64 18.49 -2.25
CA GLY A 187 -12.63 18.99 -1.25
C GLY A 187 -12.06 19.52 0.07
N MET A 188 -10.73 19.66 0.21
CA MET A 188 -10.12 20.40 1.32
C MET A 188 -10.24 21.91 1.18
#